data_AF-A0A914XRQ2-F1
#
_entry.id   AF-A0A914XRQ2-F1
#
_cell.length_a   1.000
_cell.length_b   1.000
_cell.length_c   1.000
_cell.angle_alpha   90.00
_cell.angle_beta   90.00
_cell.angle_gamma   90.00
#
_symmetry.space_group_name_H-M   'P 1'
#
loop_
_entity.id
_entity.type
_entity.pdbx_description
1 polymer ?
#
loop_
_entity_poly.entity_id
_entity_poly.type
_entity_poly.pdbx_seq_one_letter_code
_entity_poly.pdbx_strand_id
1 'polypeptide(L)'
;MLKSALEQAEQEDKSTLYDLVAFVSHRGAGVEFGHYVAYCYNSVDGNWYEYDDACVSKVDEADVLSREAYVLFYQKRSTDASENFKARVLELSAIMNETNSEAFYISAEWLYRFRTFSEPGPITNSDFLCEHFGQAPLLQPNQVFPIPSKIWSLLFEQYGGGPPCDRLMPCNTCNNRVLDIISRKTREKKAFNLLGKRLRYVTVLPPNVIAYSWYEQWDCFVTHFDRAAPGPIRNDALLQKQRDGSMRLRSGINYKSITREQWTYLHSIYGGGPEVLLTYDKQPCAEEIHSIVQRFEEQLAAVERKAKEPIVELPSSDNEEEDSKLIKEEEDSRIEEQETKSCSSMILIPDLKHEKSSEDVTIAVNANTE
;
A
#
# COMPACT_ATOMS: atom_id res chain seq x y z
N MET A 1 -24.69 37.80 -0.10
CA MET A 1 -23.71 36.70 0.05
C MET A 1 -22.29 37.13 -0.33
N LEU A 2 -22.03 37.63 -1.55
CA LEU A 2 -20.69 38.13 -1.92
C LEU A 2 -20.18 39.33 -1.10
N LYS A 3 -21.06 40.22 -0.63
CA LYS A 3 -20.67 41.33 0.27
C LYS A 3 -20.27 40.86 1.68
N SER A 4 -20.90 39.80 2.18
CA SER A 4 -20.59 39.20 3.49
C SER A 4 -19.28 38.42 3.49
N ALA A 5 -18.86 37.89 2.32
CA ALA A 5 -17.56 37.26 2.15
C ALA A 5 -16.42 38.29 2.03
N LEU A 6 -16.69 39.47 1.47
CA LEU A 6 -15.75 40.59 1.43
C LEU A 6 -15.60 41.28 2.80
N GLU A 7 -16.70 41.44 3.55
CA GLU A 7 -16.67 41.95 4.93
C GLU A 7 -15.98 40.99 5.92
N GLN A 8 -16.02 39.67 5.67
CA GLN A 8 -15.24 38.69 6.45
C GLN A 8 -13.75 38.72 6.12
N ALA A 9 -13.37 39.04 4.87
CA ALA A 9 -11.97 39.20 4.48
C ALA A 9 -11.34 40.50 5.03
N GLU A 10 -12.14 41.53 5.31
CA GLU A 10 -11.67 42.80 5.89
C GLU A 10 -11.52 42.75 7.43
N GLN A 11 -11.99 41.70 8.10
CA GLN A 11 -11.87 41.54 9.57
C GLN A 11 -10.64 40.71 10.00
N GLU A 12 -9.87 40.16 9.05
CA GLU A 12 -8.63 39.40 9.29
C GLU A 12 -7.37 40.14 8.82
N ASP A 13 -7.27 41.45 9.04
CA ASP A 13 -5.98 42.15 8.90
C ASP A 13 -5.08 41.92 10.13
N LYS A 14 -4.83 40.65 10.45
CA LYS A 14 -3.58 40.28 11.13
C LYS A 14 -2.55 40.16 10.03
N SER A 15 -1.68 41.16 9.91
CA SER A 15 -0.52 41.12 9.00
C SER A 15 0.20 39.78 9.17
N THR A 16 -0.04 38.85 8.24
CA THR A 16 0.56 37.53 8.32
C THR A 16 1.96 37.67 7.75
N LEU A 17 2.94 37.67 8.65
CA LEU A 17 4.35 37.80 8.29
C LEU A 17 4.92 36.43 7.95
N TYR A 18 5.78 36.40 6.94
CA TYR A 18 6.48 35.21 6.50
C TYR A 18 7.97 35.49 6.41
N ASP A 19 8.78 34.53 6.81
CA ASP A 19 10.23 34.55 6.69
C ASP A 19 10.68 33.63 5.55
N LEU A 20 11.59 34.11 4.71
CA LEU A 20 12.26 33.25 3.73
C LEU A 20 13.23 32.33 4.47
N VAL A 21 12.98 31.02 4.44
CA VAL A 21 13.82 30.03 5.14
C VAL A 21 14.68 29.20 4.20
N ALA A 22 14.28 29.09 2.93
CA ALA A 22 15.08 28.45 1.91
C ALA A 22 14.68 28.90 0.50
N PHE A 23 15.54 28.64 -0.48
CA PHE A 23 15.18 28.64 -1.89
C PHE A 23 16.06 27.69 -2.69
N VAL A 24 15.57 27.28 -3.84
CA VAL A 24 16.35 26.53 -4.84
C VAL A 24 16.69 27.48 -5.97
N SER A 25 17.95 27.50 -6.35
CA SER A 25 18.43 28.12 -7.59
C SER A 25 18.59 27.03 -8.65
N HIS A 26 18.12 27.32 -9.86
CA HIS A 26 18.29 26.44 -11.01
C HIS A 26 19.32 27.06 -11.96
N ARG A 27 20.31 26.25 -12.33
CA ARG A 27 21.35 26.61 -13.31
C ARG A 27 21.20 25.68 -14.51
N GLY A 28 20.50 26.13 -15.54
CA GLY A 28 20.30 25.34 -16.75
C GLY A 28 19.45 26.06 -17.78
N ALA A 29 19.54 25.61 -19.03
CA ALA A 29 18.81 26.22 -20.14
C ALA A 29 17.36 25.72 -20.27
N GLY A 30 16.92 24.76 -19.44
CA GLY A 30 15.57 24.21 -19.53
C GLY A 30 15.06 23.65 -18.20
N VAL A 31 13.74 23.64 -18.06
CA VAL A 31 13.03 23.22 -16.83
C VAL A 31 13.24 21.72 -16.53
N GLU A 32 13.51 20.90 -17.55
CA GLU A 32 13.73 19.44 -17.40
C GLU A 32 15.21 19.07 -17.26
N PHE A 33 16.14 20.01 -17.47
CA PHE A 33 17.58 19.75 -17.46
C PHE A 33 18.37 20.95 -16.93
N GLY A 34 19.06 20.73 -15.81
CA GLY A 34 19.96 21.70 -15.19
C GLY A 34 20.39 21.26 -13.80
N HIS A 35 21.18 22.10 -13.15
CA HIS A 35 21.69 21.86 -11.81
C HIS A 35 20.85 22.61 -10.78
N TYR A 36 20.39 21.93 -9.74
CA TYR A 36 19.58 22.53 -8.69
C TYR A 36 20.39 22.61 -7.41
N VAL A 37 20.59 23.83 -6.92
CA VAL A 37 21.34 24.10 -5.70
C VAL A 37 20.37 24.68 -4.68
N ALA A 38 20.35 24.12 -3.47
CA ALA A 38 19.48 24.61 -2.40
C ALA A 38 20.26 25.55 -1.48
N TYR A 39 19.63 26.66 -1.12
CA TYR A 39 20.12 27.60 -0.12
C TYR A 39 19.15 27.58 1.05
N CYS A 40 19.62 27.20 2.23
CA CYS A 40 18.77 27.07 3.42
C CYS A 40 19.35 27.88 4.57
N TYR A 41 18.46 28.58 5.29
CA TYR A 41 18.78 29.26 6.53
C TYR A 41 18.74 28.29 7.70
N ASN A 42 19.79 28.26 8.50
CA ASN A 42 19.84 27.50 9.74
C ASN A 42 19.48 28.40 10.92
N SER A 43 18.27 28.23 11.47
CA SER A 43 17.80 29.01 12.62
C SER A 43 18.59 28.76 13.91
N VAL A 44 19.34 27.65 14.02
CA VAL A 44 20.12 27.29 15.21
C VAL A 44 21.38 28.14 15.35
N ASP A 45 22.09 28.39 14.24
CA ASP A 45 23.33 29.16 14.24
C ASP A 45 23.22 30.53 13.54
N GLY A 46 22.07 30.81 12.92
CA GLY A 46 21.76 32.06 12.25
C GLY A 46 22.45 32.26 10.90
N ASN A 47 22.88 31.20 10.22
CA ASN A 47 23.63 31.31 8.95
C ASN A 47 22.94 30.61 7.78
N TRP A 48 23.27 31.07 6.57
CA TRP A 48 22.86 30.44 5.33
C TRP A 48 23.88 29.41 4.85
N TYR A 49 23.38 28.36 4.21
CA TYR A 49 24.18 27.28 3.66
C TYR A 49 23.74 26.98 2.22
N GLU A 50 24.72 26.87 1.32
CA GLU A 50 24.59 26.34 -0.03
C GLU A 50 24.80 24.82 0.02
N TYR A 51 23.79 24.08 -0.43
CA TYR A 51 23.80 22.63 -0.56
C TYR A 51 23.86 22.27 -2.05
N ASP A 52 25.06 21.93 -2.50
CA ASP A 52 25.36 21.41 -3.83
C ASP A 52 25.64 19.88 -3.72
N ASP A 53 25.60 19.15 -4.83
CA ASP A 53 25.81 17.70 -4.92
C ASP A 53 27.16 17.28 -4.32
N ALA A 54 28.19 18.11 -4.49
CA ALA A 54 29.55 17.78 -4.08
C ALA A 54 29.90 18.25 -2.66
N CYS A 55 29.26 19.32 -2.16
CA CYS A 55 29.61 19.93 -0.89
C CYS A 55 28.50 20.79 -0.29
N VAL A 56 28.59 20.98 1.02
CA VAL A 56 27.80 21.96 1.76
C VAL A 56 28.74 23.06 2.22
N SER A 57 28.42 24.31 1.89
CA SER A 57 29.23 25.48 2.28
C SER A 57 28.38 26.57 2.91
N LYS A 58 28.89 27.16 4.00
CA LYS A 58 28.31 28.37 4.57
C LYS A 58 28.45 29.53 3.57
N VAL A 59 27.40 30.32 3.42
CA VAL A 59 27.36 31.49 2.53
C VAL A 59 26.86 32.73 3.28
N ASP A 60 27.33 33.90 2.86
CA ASP A 60 26.91 35.16 3.45
C ASP A 60 25.55 35.60 2.91
N GLU A 61 24.77 36.30 3.73
CA GLU A 61 23.43 36.75 3.36
C GLU A 61 23.43 37.66 2.11
N ALA A 62 24.47 38.46 1.92
CA ALA A 62 24.63 39.28 0.72
C ALA A 62 24.77 38.43 -0.56
N ASP A 63 25.49 37.31 -0.48
CA ASP A 63 25.62 36.38 -1.61
C ASP A 63 24.29 35.70 -1.90
N VAL A 64 23.56 35.33 -0.85
CA VAL A 64 22.24 34.71 -0.93
C VAL A 64 21.25 35.62 -1.66
N LEU A 65 21.19 36.91 -1.30
CA LEU A 65 20.32 37.91 -1.93
C LEU A 65 20.67 38.18 -3.40
N SER A 66 21.89 37.86 -3.83
CA SER A 66 22.33 38.02 -5.22
C SER A 66 21.94 36.86 -6.14
N ARG A 67 21.45 35.73 -5.60
CA ARG A 67 21.11 34.54 -6.38
C ARG A 67 19.72 34.63 -6.98
N GLU A 68 19.57 34.05 -8.17
CA GLU A 68 18.27 33.88 -8.81
C GLU A 68 17.54 32.66 -8.22
N ALA A 69 16.43 32.93 -7.55
CA ALA A 69 15.58 31.92 -6.95
C ALA A 69 14.57 31.38 -7.98
N TYR A 70 14.58 30.06 -8.15
CA TYR A 70 13.61 29.30 -8.95
C TYR A 70 12.40 28.88 -8.10
N VAL A 71 12.65 28.36 -6.89
CA VAL A 71 11.61 28.01 -5.92
C VAL A 71 11.94 28.63 -4.58
N LEU A 72 10.99 29.36 -3.98
CA LEU A 72 11.13 29.99 -2.67
C LEU A 72 10.31 29.24 -1.61
N PHE A 73 10.86 29.14 -0.41
CA PHE A 73 10.26 28.47 0.73
C PHE A 73 10.12 29.48 1.87
N TYR A 74 8.87 29.79 2.22
CA TYR A 74 8.54 30.76 3.27
C TYR A 74 7.91 30.09 4.48
N GLN A 75 8.36 30.43 5.67
CA GLN A 75 7.75 29.99 6.93
C GLN A 75 6.86 31.10 7.49
N LYS A 76 5.63 30.78 7.87
CA LYS A 76 4.75 31.74 8.56
C LYS A 76 5.31 32.06 9.94
N ARG A 77 5.31 33.33 10.34
CA ARG A 77 5.66 33.72 11.71
C ARG A 77 4.52 33.38 12.65
N SER A 78 4.85 32.73 13.75
CA SER A 78 3.92 32.60 14.87
C SER A 78 3.64 33.96 15.51
N THR A 79 2.41 34.16 15.96
CA THR A 79 2.05 35.33 16.76
C THR A 79 2.42 35.09 18.23
N ASP A 80 2.74 36.15 18.97
CA ASP A 80 3.00 36.07 20.42
C ASP A 80 1.88 35.34 21.18
N ALA A 81 0.63 35.55 20.75
CA ALA A 81 -0.52 34.86 21.32
C ALA A 81 -0.46 33.34 21.11
N SER A 82 -0.07 32.88 19.91
CA SER A 82 0.07 31.44 19.59
C SER A 82 1.20 30.81 20.39
N GLU A 83 2.36 31.47 20.45
CA GLU A 83 3.51 30.94 21.20
C GLU A 83 3.26 30.91 22.72
N ASN A 84 2.63 31.94 23.28
CA ASN A 84 2.21 31.95 24.67
C ASN A 84 1.19 30.85 24.97
N PHE A 85 0.25 30.59 24.05
CA PHE A 85 -0.70 29.50 24.19
C PHE A 85 0.00 28.14 24.19
N LYS A 86 0.93 27.90 23.26
CA LYS A 86 1.73 26.67 23.19
C LYS A 86 2.54 26.47 24.47
N ALA A 87 3.24 27.50 24.94
CA ALA A 87 4.02 27.45 26.18
C ALA A 87 3.14 27.08 27.39
N ARG A 88 1.96 27.70 27.53
CA ARG A 88 1.00 27.39 28.59
C ARG A 88 0.50 25.94 28.51
N VAL A 89 0.20 25.42 27.31
CA VAL A 89 -0.23 24.02 27.14
C VAL A 89 0.89 23.06 27.58
N LEU A 90 2.13 23.32 27.19
CA LEU A 90 3.28 22.48 27.55
C LEU A 90 3.55 22.50 29.06
N GLU A 91 3.49 23.66 29.70
CA GLU A 91 3.65 23.82 31.14
C GLU A 91 2.56 23.06 31.91
N LEU A 92 1.28 23.25 31.54
CA LEU A 92 0.17 22.53 32.16
C LEU A 92 0.27 21.02 31.95
N SER A 93 0.72 20.57 30.78
CA SER A 93 0.91 19.15 30.52
C SER A 93 1.99 18.54 31.43
N ALA A 94 3.06 19.28 31.74
CA ALA A 94 4.12 18.81 32.63
C ALA A 94 3.60 18.64 34.08
N ILE A 95 2.79 19.58 34.55
CA ILE A 95 2.21 19.54 35.92
C ILE A 95 1.18 18.40 36.04
N MET A 96 0.36 18.19 35.02
CA MET A 96 -0.78 17.27 35.09
C MET A 96 -0.40 15.79 34.99
N ASN A 97 0.79 15.46 34.48
CA ASN A 97 1.28 14.08 34.36
C ASN A 97 1.38 13.33 35.69
N GLU A 98 1.34 14.03 36.83
CA GLU A 98 1.41 13.46 38.18
C GLU A 98 0.04 13.13 38.79
N THR A 99 -1.06 13.58 38.18
CA THR A 99 -2.42 13.36 38.68
C THR A 99 -3.15 12.30 37.85
N ASN A 100 -3.81 11.35 38.50
CA ASN A 100 -4.60 10.29 37.85
C ASN A 100 -5.90 10.86 37.24
N SER A 101 -5.75 11.68 36.20
CA SER A 101 -6.84 12.39 35.51
C SER A 101 -7.34 11.57 34.31
N GLU A 102 -8.63 11.70 33.99
CA GLU A 102 -9.19 11.16 32.75
C GLU A 102 -8.40 11.69 31.54
N ALA A 103 -8.05 10.80 30.62
CA ALA A 103 -7.24 11.10 29.45
C ALA A 103 -8.08 11.02 28.17
N PHE A 104 -7.80 11.94 27.24
CA PHE A 104 -8.22 11.86 25.85
C PHE A 104 -7.05 11.42 24.99
N TYR A 105 -7.34 10.90 23.81
CA TYR A 105 -6.34 10.49 22.83
C TYR A 105 -6.33 11.46 21.66
N ILE A 106 -5.13 11.79 21.20
CA ILE A 106 -4.91 12.73 20.12
C ILE A 106 -3.86 12.22 19.15
N SER A 107 -3.99 12.61 17.89
CA SER A 107 -3.08 12.21 16.80
C SER A 107 -1.67 12.71 17.07
N ALA A 108 -0.69 11.82 16.89
CA ALA A 108 0.73 12.17 16.87
C ALA A 108 1.05 13.20 15.78
N GLU A 109 0.47 13.02 14.60
CA GLU A 109 0.64 13.92 13.46
C GLU A 109 0.12 15.32 13.81
N TRP A 110 -1.06 15.40 14.43
CA TRP A 110 -1.61 16.68 14.84
C TRP A 110 -0.77 17.33 15.96
N LEU A 111 -0.29 16.56 16.95
CA LEU A 111 0.61 17.08 17.97
C LEU A 111 1.93 17.59 17.39
N TYR A 112 2.44 16.91 16.36
CA TYR A 112 3.63 17.37 15.65
C TYR A 112 3.37 18.72 14.98
N ARG A 113 2.26 18.87 14.25
CA ARG A 113 1.83 20.13 13.66
C ARG A 113 1.65 21.20 14.74
N PHE A 114 1.05 20.88 15.89
CA PHE A 114 0.88 21.82 16.99
C PHE A 114 2.23 22.37 17.50
N ARG A 115 3.27 21.54 17.55
CA ARG A 115 4.61 21.95 17.99
C ARG A 115 5.35 22.76 16.94
N THR A 116 5.18 22.43 15.66
CA THR A 116 6.04 22.93 14.58
C THR A 116 5.40 24.01 13.71
N PHE A 117 4.07 24.03 13.61
CA PHE A 117 3.36 24.94 12.72
C PHE A 117 2.87 26.15 13.51
N SER A 118 2.83 27.32 12.86
CA SER A 118 2.21 28.50 13.44
C SER A 118 0.69 28.33 13.57
N GLU A 119 0.09 27.58 12.64
CA GLU A 119 -1.32 27.23 12.62
C GLU A 119 -1.50 25.72 12.33
N PRO A 120 -1.59 24.88 13.36
CA PRO A 120 -1.74 23.44 13.16
C PRO A 120 -3.06 23.06 12.48
N GLY A 121 -4.06 23.95 12.49
CA GLY A 121 -5.41 23.68 12.02
C GLY A 121 -6.24 22.85 13.02
N PRO A 122 -7.48 22.49 12.66
CA PRO A 122 -8.36 21.71 13.53
C PRO A 122 -7.77 20.36 13.91
N ILE A 123 -8.11 19.85 15.10
CA ILE A 123 -7.68 18.53 15.54
C ILE A 123 -8.23 17.48 14.57
N THR A 124 -7.35 16.63 14.04
CA THR A 124 -7.73 15.51 13.16
C THR A 124 -7.29 14.20 13.80
N ASN A 125 -8.24 13.42 14.28
CA ASN A 125 -7.98 12.10 14.88
C ASN A 125 -8.26 10.94 13.90
N SER A 126 -8.34 11.24 12.60
CA SER A 126 -8.74 10.30 11.54
C SER A 126 -7.65 9.29 11.14
N ASP A 127 -6.41 9.54 11.56
CA ASP A 127 -5.27 8.65 11.38
C ASP A 127 -5.32 7.43 12.33
N PHE A 128 -5.93 7.58 13.50
CA PHE A 128 -6.10 6.49 14.47
C PHE A 128 -7.56 6.12 14.77
N LEU A 129 -8.54 6.90 14.34
CA LEU A 129 -9.96 6.57 14.41
C LEU A 129 -10.53 6.33 13.03
N CYS A 130 -11.25 5.22 12.87
CA CYS A 130 -12.04 4.98 11.67
C CYS A 130 -13.37 5.74 11.73
N GLU A 131 -14.09 5.77 10.60
CA GLU A 131 -15.42 6.41 10.49
C GLU A 131 -16.49 5.79 11.41
N HIS A 132 -16.24 4.59 11.94
CA HIS A 132 -17.11 3.96 12.95
C HIS A 132 -16.76 4.40 14.38
N PHE A 133 -15.90 5.41 14.55
CA PHE A 133 -15.41 5.94 15.83
C PHE A 133 -14.64 4.93 16.70
N GLY A 134 -14.20 3.83 16.10
CA GLY A 134 -13.32 2.86 16.75
C GLY A 134 -11.87 3.06 16.30
N GLN A 135 -10.95 2.48 17.05
CA GLN A 135 -9.53 2.44 16.71
C GLN A 135 -9.34 1.83 15.31
N ALA A 136 -8.59 2.54 14.47
CA ALA A 136 -8.20 2.08 13.15
C ALA A 136 -7.44 0.75 13.26
N PRO A 137 -7.71 -0.24 12.39
CA PRO A 137 -6.92 -1.46 12.34
C PRO A 137 -5.44 -1.13 12.10
N LEU A 138 -4.55 -1.89 12.73
CA LEU A 138 -3.09 -1.76 12.56
C LEU A 138 -2.47 -0.44 13.02
N LEU A 139 -3.19 0.32 13.84
CA LEU A 139 -2.65 1.50 14.51
C LEU A 139 -1.32 1.18 15.22
N GLN A 140 -0.29 1.96 14.94
CA GLN A 140 1.01 1.85 15.60
C GLN A 140 1.03 2.65 16.92
N PRO A 141 1.80 2.20 17.94
CA PRO A 141 1.82 2.85 19.24
C PRO A 141 2.26 4.32 19.22
N ASN A 142 3.08 4.73 18.24
CA ASN A 142 3.61 6.09 18.12
C ASN A 142 2.67 7.06 17.38
N GLN A 143 1.51 6.61 16.91
CA GLN A 143 0.55 7.44 16.17
C GLN A 143 -0.50 8.10 17.05
N VAL A 144 -0.61 7.69 18.32
CA VAL A 144 -1.62 8.20 19.24
C VAL A 144 -1.00 8.49 20.61
N PHE A 145 -1.38 9.61 21.21
CA PHE A 145 -0.89 10.02 22.53
C PHE A 145 -2.04 10.30 23.49
N PRO A 146 -1.97 9.80 24.73
CA PRO A 146 -2.89 10.22 25.78
C PRO A 146 -2.52 11.63 26.25
N ILE A 147 -3.51 12.49 26.40
CA ILE A 147 -3.38 13.83 26.98
C ILE A 147 -4.44 14.03 28.08
N PRO A 148 -4.14 14.80 29.14
CA PRO A 148 -5.11 15.08 30.18
C PRO A 148 -6.36 15.76 29.63
N SER A 149 -7.54 15.44 30.16
CA SER A 149 -8.83 16.02 29.75
C SER A 149 -8.83 17.55 29.70
N LYS A 150 -8.16 18.20 30.66
CA LYS A 150 -8.04 19.66 30.66
C LYS A 150 -7.22 20.20 29.47
N ILE A 151 -6.16 19.50 29.08
CA ILE A 151 -5.36 19.86 27.90
C ILE A 151 -6.19 19.67 26.63
N TRP A 152 -6.94 18.56 26.53
CA TRP A 152 -7.88 18.34 25.44
C TRP A 152 -8.89 19.49 25.33
N SER A 153 -9.53 19.89 26.44
CA SER A 153 -10.49 21.00 26.42
C SER A 153 -9.88 22.30 25.90
N LEU A 154 -8.66 22.64 26.33
CA LEU A 154 -7.97 23.85 25.88
C LEU A 154 -7.67 23.81 24.37
N LEU A 155 -7.15 22.68 23.88
CA LEU A 155 -6.82 22.52 22.47
C LEU A 155 -8.08 22.53 21.60
N PHE A 156 -9.14 21.84 22.03
CA PHE A 156 -10.41 21.78 21.32
C PHE A 156 -11.12 23.15 21.30
N GLU A 157 -11.07 23.91 22.40
CA GLU A 157 -11.62 25.27 22.45
C GLU A 157 -10.89 26.23 21.50
N GLN A 158 -9.57 26.08 21.37
CA GLN A 158 -8.74 26.94 20.51
C GLN A 158 -8.80 26.56 19.03
N TYR A 159 -8.77 25.27 18.69
CA TYR A 159 -8.59 24.79 17.32
C TYR A 159 -9.81 24.03 16.76
N GLY A 160 -10.73 23.58 17.61
CA GLY A 160 -11.86 22.74 17.20
C GLY A 160 -11.42 21.41 16.57
N GLY A 161 -12.26 20.86 15.69
CA GLY A 161 -12.00 19.62 14.97
C GLY A 161 -12.61 18.39 15.66
N GLY A 162 -11.93 17.25 15.58
CA GLY A 162 -12.30 15.99 16.21
C GLY A 162 -12.12 14.76 15.30
N PRO A 163 -12.80 13.64 15.63
CA PRO A 163 -13.69 13.47 16.78
C PRO A 163 -12.94 13.31 18.11
N PRO A 164 -13.53 13.71 19.26
CA PRO A 164 -12.97 13.41 20.58
C PRO A 164 -12.88 11.89 20.80
N CYS A 165 -11.81 11.45 21.47
CA CYS A 165 -11.61 10.06 21.85
C CYS A 165 -11.14 9.98 23.30
N ASP A 166 -12.02 9.55 24.19
CA ASP A 166 -11.73 9.25 25.60
C ASP A 166 -11.36 7.76 25.80
N ARG A 167 -11.68 6.91 24.81
CA ARG A 167 -11.39 5.47 24.86
C ARG A 167 -10.98 4.93 23.50
N LEU A 168 -9.81 4.30 23.45
CA LEU A 168 -9.35 3.52 22.30
C LEU A 168 -9.91 2.10 22.35
N MET A 169 -11.05 1.88 21.67
CA MET A 169 -11.64 0.56 21.50
C MET A 169 -11.41 0.05 20.07
N PRO A 170 -10.95 -1.20 19.88
CA PRO A 170 -10.83 -1.81 18.55
C PRO A 170 -12.16 -1.76 17.79
N CYS A 171 -12.12 -1.37 16.52
CA CYS A 171 -13.30 -1.41 15.66
C CYS A 171 -13.52 -2.83 15.09
N ASN A 172 -14.56 -3.53 15.56
CA ASN A 172 -14.88 -4.87 15.05
C ASN A 172 -15.19 -4.87 13.55
N THR A 173 -15.93 -3.88 13.04
CA THR A 173 -16.27 -3.78 11.61
C THR A 173 -15.01 -3.66 10.74
N CYS A 174 -14.08 -2.79 11.11
CA CYS A 174 -12.84 -2.61 10.35
C CYS A 174 -11.89 -3.80 10.52
N ASN A 175 -11.77 -4.36 11.73
CA ASN A 175 -10.94 -5.54 11.98
C ASN A 175 -11.44 -6.75 11.18
N ASN A 176 -12.75 -6.99 11.13
CA ASN A 176 -13.32 -8.07 10.33
C ASN A 176 -13.04 -7.87 8.84
N ARG A 177 -13.17 -6.64 8.32
CA ARG A 177 -12.79 -6.34 6.93
C ARG A 177 -11.32 -6.65 6.64
N VAL A 178 -10.41 -6.33 7.56
CA VAL A 178 -8.97 -6.66 7.43
C VAL A 178 -8.76 -8.18 7.42
N LEU A 179 -9.42 -8.91 8.32
CA LEU A 179 -9.36 -10.37 8.37
C LEU A 179 -9.92 -11.02 7.09
N ASP A 180 -11.00 -10.47 6.53
CA ASP A 180 -11.59 -10.94 5.28
C ASP A 180 -10.62 -10.74 4.10
N ILE A 181 -9.94 -9.59 4.04
CA ILE A 181 -8.92 -9.31 3.02
C ILE A 181 -7.73 -10.27 3.15
N ILE A 182 -7.22 -10.50 4.36
CA ILE A 182 -6.11 -11.45 4.60
C ILE A 182 -6.54 -12.87 4.21
N SER A 183 -7.75 -13.27 4.59
CA SER A 183 -8.31 -14.58 4.27
C SER A 183 -8.47 -14.76 2.76
N ARG A 184 -8.93 -13.73 2.05
CA ARG A 184 -9.04 -13.70 0.59
C ARG A 184 -7.67 -13.83 -0.06
N LYS A 185 -6.69 -12.99 0.29
CA LYS A 185 -5.31 -13.03 -0.25
C LYS A 185 -4.70 -14.43 -0.08
N THR A 186 -4.85 -15.01 1.11
CA THR A 186 -4.36 -16.36 1.42
C THR A 186 -5.04 -17.44 0.57
N ARG A 187 -6.37 -17.38 0.44
CA ARG A 187 -7.16 -18.33 -0.36
C ARG A 187 -6.75 -18.27 -1.82
N GLU A 188 -6.63 -17.08 -2.39
CA GLU A 188 -6.23 -16.86 -3.78
C GLU A 188 -4.84 -17.41 -4.07
N LYS A 189 -3.83 -17.07 -3.24
CA LYS A 189 -2.46 -17.57 -3.41
C LYS A 189 -2.38 -19.09 -3.32
N LYS A 190 -3.03 -19.69 -2.32
CA LYS A 190 -3.06 -21.15 -2.14
C LYS A 190 -3.73 -21.85 -3.31
N ALA A 191 -4.89 -21.36 -3.74
CA ALA A 191 -5.63 -21.93 -4.87
C ALA A 191 -4.82 -21.83 -6.17
N PHE A 192 -4.26 -20.65 -6.48
CA PHE A 192 -3.45 -20.46 -7.69
C PHE A 192 -2.24 -21.39 -7.74
N ASN A 193 -1.54 -21.58 -6.62
CA ASN A 193 -0.39 -22.50 -6.54
C ASN A 193 -0.79 -23.97 -6.69
N LEU A 194 -1.92 -24.38 -6.10
CA LEU A 194 -2.42 -25.74 -6.23
C LEU A 194 -2.86 -26.04 -7.67
N LEU A 195 -3.56 -25.10 -8.30
CA LEU A 195 -4.03 -25.24 -9.68
C LEU A 195 -2.89 -25.19 -10.69
N GLY A 196 -1.78 -24.50 -10.40
CA GLY A 196 -0.58 -24.53 -11.24
C GLY A 196 0.09 -25.90 -11.32
N LYS A 197 -0.17 -26.78 -10.37
CA LYS A 197 0.28 -28.18 -10.37
C LYS A 197 -0.69 -29.12 -11.10
N ARG A 198 -1.88 -28.64 -11.47
CA ARG A 198 -2.87 -29.41 -12.23
C ARG A 198 -2.66 -29.15 -13.71
N LEU A 199 -2.31 -30.20 -14.44
CA LEU A 199 -2.01 -30.16 -15.87
C LEU A 199 -3.05 -30.95 -16.67
N ARG A 200 -4.34 -30.77 -16.35
CA ARG A 200 -5.42 -31.63 -16.88
C ARG A 200 -5.55 -31.49 -18.40
N TYR A 201 -5.36 -30.27 -18.92
CA TYR A 201 -5.61 -29.94 -20.32
C TYR A 201 -4.34 -29.84 -21.17
N VAL A 202 -3.16 -30.13 -20.61
CA VAL A 202 -1.87 -29.89 -21.28
C VAL A 202 -1.69 -30.68 -22.59
N THR A 203 -2.42 -31.79 -22.75
CA THR A 203 -2.36 -32.64 -23.94
C THR A 203 -3.31 -32.19 -25.04
N VAL A 204 -4.29 -31.34 -24.74
CA VAL A 204 -5.35 -30.93 -25.68
C VAL A 204 -5.35 -29.43 -25.99
N LEU A 205 -4.76 -28.61 -25.11
CA LEU A 205 -4.67 -27.17 -25.29
C LEU A 205 -3.28 -26.66 -24.89
N PRO A 206 -2.72 -25.67 -25.62
CA PRO A 206 -1.58 -24.91 -25.14
C PRO A 206 -1.88 -24.21 -23.80
N PRO A 207 -0.84 -23.87 -23.01
CA PRO A 207 -1.02 -23.06 -21.80
C PRO A 207 -1.72 -21.74 -22.06
N ASN A 208 -2.43 -21.22 -21.06
CA ASN A 208 -2.98 -19.87 -21.10
C ASN A 208 -1.88 -18.84 -20.80
N VAL A 209 -2.07 -17.61 -21.28
CA VAL A 209 -1.21 -16.47 -20.93
C VAL A 209 -2.03 -15.32 -20.35
N ILE A 210 -1.43 -14.61 -19.39
CA ILE A 210 -1.97 -13.38 -18.82
C ILE A 210 -0.94 -12.25 -18.98
N ALA A 211 -1.42 -11.03 -19.22
CA ALA A 211 -0.57 -9.85 -19.30
C ALA A 211 0.28 -9.71 -18.02
N TYR A 212 1.60 -9.57 -18.17
CA TYR A 212 2.49 -9.56 -17.02
C TYR A 212 2.19 -8.40 -16.07
N SER A 213 1.80 -7.24 -16.61
CA SER A 213 1.41 -6.06 -15.82
C SER A 213 0.20 -6.31 -14.92
N TRP A 214 -0.76 -7.14 -15.35
CA TRP A 214 -1.88 -7.53 -14.50
C TRP A 214 -1.46 -8.59 -13.48
N TYR A 215 -0.69 -9.59 -13.93
CA TYR A 215 -0.18 -10.64 -13.05
C TYR A 215 0.69 -10.07 -11.91
N GLU A 216 1.54 -9.09 -12.19
CA GLU A 216 2.36 -8.41 -11.19
C GLU A 216 1.51 -7.69 -10.15
N GLN A 217 0.44 -6.99 -10.56
CA GLN A 217 -0.50 -6.38 -9.61
C GLN A 217 -1.19 -7.42 -8.73
N TRP A 218 -1.64 -8.53 -9.33
CA TRP A 218 -2.23 -9.64 -8.60
C TRP A 218 -1.23 -10.28 -7.61
N ASP A 219 0.00 -10.54 -8.06
CA ASP A 219 1.05 -11.12 -7.23
C ASP A 219 1.38 -10.21 -6.05
N CYS A 220 1.56 -8.91 -6.30
CA CYS A 220 1.70 -7.89 -5.27
C CYS A 220 0.52 -7.89 -4.29
N PHE A 221 -0.72 -7.96 -4.78
CA PHE A 221 -1.93 -8.04 -3.94
C PHE A 221 -1.89 -9.26 -3.00
N VAL A 222 -1.58 -10.46 -3.49
CA VAL A 222 -1.64 -11.66 -2.65
C VAL A 222 -0.40 -11.86 -1.77
N THR A 223 0.66 -11.08 -2.00
CA THR A 223 1.94 -11.16 -1.25
C THR A 223 2.11 -10.05 -0.22
N HIS A 224 1.63 -8.84 -0.50
CA HIS A 224 1.83 -7.66 0.35
C HIS A 224 0.52 -7.22 1.00
N PHE A 225 0.59 -6.78 2.25
CA PHE A 225 -0.59 -6.43 3.03
C PHE A 225 -1.32 -5.18 2.48
N ASP A 226 -0.57 -4.14 2.14
CA ASP A 226 -1.03 -2.80 1.75
C ASP A 226 -1.47 -2.69 0.28
N ARG A 227 -1.16 -3.70 -0.54
CA ARG A 227 -1.49 -3.67 -1.97
C ARG A 227 -2.97 -3.96 -2.20
N ALA A 228 -3.59 -3.17 -3.07
CA ALA A 228 -4.97 -3.31 -3.49
C ALA A 228 -5.15 -4.46 -4.48
N ALA A 229 -6.37 -5.01 -4.56
CA ALA A 229 -6.68 -6.07 -5.52
C ALA A 229 -6.57 -5.53 -6.95
N PRO A 230 -6.11 -6.36 -7.92
CA PRO A 230 -6.13 -5.95 -9.31
C PRO A 230 -7.58 -5.81 -9.79
N GLY A 231 -7.79 -4.96 -10.79
CA GLY A 231 -9.07 -4.87 -11.49
C GLY A 231 -9.32 -6.09 -12.39
N PRO A 232 -10.30 -6.01 -13.32
CA PRO A 232 -10.54 -7.07 -14.30
C PRO A 232 -9.30 -7.42 -15.12
N ILE A 233 -9.16 -8.69 -15.54
CA ILE A 233 -8.01 -9.12 -16.34
C ILE A 233 -8.02 -8.36 -17.68
N ARG A 234 -6.88 -7.78 -18.04
CA ARG A 234 -6.70 -7.03 -19.29
C ARG A 234 -5.64 -7.69 -20.17
N ASN A 235 -6.09 -8.50 -21.11
CA ASN A 235 -5.23 -9.21 -22.05
C ASN A 235 -5.20 -8.56 -23.46
N ASP A 236 -5.93 -7.46 -23.69
CA ASP A 236 -6.05 -6.83 -25.01
C ASP A 236 -4.70 -6.47 -25.63
N ALA A 237 -3.77 -5.98 -24.79
CA ALA A 237 -2.43 -5.59 -25.21
C ALA A 237 -1.61 -6.77 -25.76
N LEU A 238 -1.91 -8.00 -25.32
CA LEU A 238 -1.25 -9.22 -25.77
C LEU A 238 -1.56 -9.54 -27.23
N LEU A 239 -2.69 -9.06 -27.74
CA LEU A 239 -3.17 -9.46 -29.06
C LEU A 239 -2.86 -8.41 -30.12
N GLN A 240 -2.69 -8.88 -31.34
CA GLN A 240 -2.63 -8.07 -32.55
C GLN A 240 -3.64 -8.60 -33.55
N LYS A 241 -4.52 -7.70 -34.01
CA LYS A 241 -5.48 -7.99 -35.07
C LYS A 241 -4.77 -8.04 -36.42
N GLN A 242 -4.94 -9.14 -37.14
CA GLN A 242 -4.41 -9.37 -38.48
C GLN A 242 -5.34 -8.80 -39.54
N ARG A 243 -4.86 -8.74 -40.80
CA ARG A 243 -5.63 -8.22 -41.94
C ARG A 243 -6.90 -9.04 -42.23
N ASP A 244 -6.86 -10.34 -41.94
CA ASP A 244 -7.99 -11.27 -42.08
C ASP A 244 -8.98 -11.19 -40.90
N GLY A 245 -8.75 -10.27 -39.94
CA GLY A 245 -9.56 -10.10 -38.74
C GLY A 245 -9.24 -11.07 -37.61
N SER A 246 -8.33 -12.04 -37.82
CA SER A 246 -7.89 -12.96 -36.76
C SER A 246 -7.04 -12.25 -35.71
N MET A 247 -7.11 -12.73 -34.46
CA MET A 247 -6.22 -12.26 -33.40
C MET A 247 -5.04 -13.22 -33.28
N ARG A 248 -3.83 -12.66 -33.11
CA ARG A 248 -2.61 -13.42 -32.84
C ARG A 248 -1.86 -12.83 -31.66
N LEU A 249 -1.07 -13.64 -30.96
CA LEU A 249 -0.20 -13.17 -29.89
C LEU A 249 0.89 -12.24 -30.46
N ARG A 250 1.05 -11.07 -29.85
CA ARG A 250 2.07 -10.08 -30.22
C ARG A 250 3.46 -10.60 -29.86
N SER A 251 4.43 -10.42 -30.74
CA SER A 251 5.84 -10.76 -30.47
C SER A 251 6.49 -9.74 -29.51
N GLY A 252 7.38 -10.22 -28.64
CA GLY A 252 8.16 -9.38 -27.72
C GLY A 252 7.37 -8.75 -26.57
N ILE A 253 6.13 -9.19 -26.30
CA ILE A 253 5.35 -8.69 -25.17
C ILE A 253 5.56 -9.54 -23.91
N ASN A 254 5.53 -8.90 -22.74
CA ASN A 254 5.66 -9.58 -21.46
C ASN A 254 4.33 -10.21 -21.04
N TYR A 255 4.37 -11.50 -20.74
CA TYR A 255 3.24 -12.26 -20.23
C TYR A 255 3.69 -13.30 -19.20
N LYS A 256 2.75 -13.75 -18.39
CA LYS A 256 2.89 -14.93 -17.52
C LYS A 256 2.18 -16.11 -18.17
N SER A 257 2.91 -17.20 -18.42
CA SER A 257 2.32 -18.49 -18.77
C SER A 257 1.71 -19.14 -17.53
N ILE A 258 0.47 -19.62 -17.66
CA ILE A 258 -0.31 -20.27 -16.61
C ILE A 258 -1.09 -21.46 -17.15
N THR A 259 -1.55 -22.33 -16.27
CA THR A 259 -2.43 -23.46 -16.66
C THR A 259 -3.85 -22.95 -16.96
N ARG A 260 -4.64 -23.76 -17.67
CA ARG A 260 -6.06 -23.45 -17.94
C ARG A 260 -6.87 -23.35 -16.66
N GLU A 261 -6.53 -24.17 -15.68
CA GLU A 261 -7.10 -24.21 -14.35
C GLU A 261 -6.85 -22.89 -13.61
N GLN A 262 -5.62 -22.37 -13.67
CA GLN A 262 -5.28 -21.06 -13.13
C GLN A 262 -6.03 -19.93 -13.85
N TRP A 263 -6.13 -19.99 -15.19
CA TRP A 263 -6.88 -19.01 -15.97
C TRP A 263 -8.36 -18.98 -15.54
N THR A 264 -9.00 -20.14 -15.53
CA THR A 264 -10.43 -20.29 -15.21
C THR A 264 -10.71 -19.79 -13.79
N TYR A 265 -9.82 -20.08 -12.85
CA TYR A 265 -9.91 -19.60 -11.48
C TYR A 265 -9.82 -18.07 -11.37
N LEU A 266 -8.78 -17.46 -11.95
CA LEU A 266 -8.60 -16.00 -11.90
C LEU A 266 -9.74 -15.29 -12.63
N HIS A 267 -10.15 -15.80 -13.79
CA HIS A 267 -11.28 -15.26 -14.56
C HIS A 267 -12.59 -15.34 -13.78
N SER A 268 -12.82 -16.40 -13.00
CA SER A 268 -14.03 -16.52 -12.17
C SER A 268 -14.12 -15.49 -11.04
N ILE A 269 -12.99 -14.95 -10.58
CA ILE A 269 -12.94 -13.99 -9.47
C ILE A 269 -12.86 -12.55 -9.98
N TYR A 270 -12.05 -12.31 -11.01
CA TYR A 270 -11.74 -10.97 -11.51
C TYR A 270 -12.50 -10.61 -12.79
N GLY A 271 -12.98 -11.59 -13.54
CA GLY A 271 -13.55 -11.39 -14.87
C GLY A 271 -12.55 -10.76 -15.84
N GLY A 272 -13.07 -10.01 -16.81
CA GLY A 272 -12.27 -9.40 -17.87
C GLY A 272 -11.94 -10.40 -18.98
N GLY A 273 -10.79 -10.21 -19.62
CA GLY A 273 -10.35 -11.01 -20.76
C GLY A 273 -9.49 -10.23 -21.76
N PRO A 274 -9.41 -10.71 -23.01
CA PRO A 274 -9.89 -12.00 -23.49
C PRO A 274 -9.06 -13.21 -22.98
N GLU A 275 -9.59 -14.43 -23.13
CA GLU A 275 -8.79 -15.65 -22.95
C GLU A 275 -7.75 -15.76 -24.08
N VAL A 276 -6.48 -15.97 -23.72
CA VAL A 276 -5.38 -16.05 -24.69
C VAL A 276 -4.57 -17.32 -24.42
N LEU A 277 -4.30 -18.08 -25.47
CA LEU A 277 -3.45 -19.27 -25.43
C LEU A 277 -2.05 -18.96 -25.94
N LEU A 278 -1.05 -19.64 -25.40
CA LEU A 278 0.35 -19.56 -25.82
C LEU A 278 0.54 -20.28 -27.16
N THR A 279 0.04 -19.65 -28.22
CA THR A 279 0.20 -20.07 -29.62
C THR A 279 0.56 -18.88 -30.50
N TYR A 280 1.46 -19.10 -31.45
CA TYR A 280 1.84 -18.12 -32.47
C TYR A 280 0.91 -18.13 -33.70
N ASP A 281 0.01 -19.12 -33.75
CA ASP A 281 -1.04 -19.20 -34.76
C ASP A 281 -2.22 -18.29 -34.42
N LYS A 282 -3.28 -18.37 -35.23
CA LYS A 282 -4.57 -17.74 -34.95
C LYS A 282 -5.07 -18.19 -33.57
N GLN A 283 -5.45 -17.23 -32.74
CA GLN A 283 -6.12 -17.52 -31.47
C GLN A 283 -7.49 -18.16 -31.75
N PRO A 284 -7.80 -19.30 -31.10
CA PRO A 284 -9.09 -19.93 -31.24
C PRO A 284 -10.18 -19.06 -30.62
N CYS A 285 -11.39 -19.13 -31.15
CA CYS A 285 -12.54 -18.47 -30.53
C CYS A 285 -13.00 -19.21 -29.27
N ALA A 286 -13.82 -18.55 -28.44
CA ALA A 286 -14.31 -19.14 -27.20
C ALA A 286 -15.09 -20.44 -27.44
N GLU A 287 -15.85 -20.51 -28.53
CA GLU A 287 -16.61 -21.70 -28.92
C GLU A 287 -15.70 -22.87 -29.33
N GLU A 288 -14.59 -22.59 -30.02
CA GLU A 288 -13.60 -23.60 -30.39
C GLU A 288 -12.92 -24.18 -29.14
N ILE A 289 -12.47 -23.30 -28.22
CA ILE A 289 -11.89 -23.71 -26.94
C ILE A 289 -12.89 -24.56 -26.15
N HIS A 290 -14.15 -24.10 -26.05
CA HIS A 290 -15.20 -24.82 -25.34
C HIS A 290 -15.44 -26.20 -25.93
N SER A 291 -15.51 -26.32 -27.26
CA SER A 291 -15.71 -27.60 -27.93
C SER A 291 -14.57 -28.58 -27.67
N ILE A 292 -13.31 -28.12 -27.67
CA ILE A 292 -12.14 -28.95 -27.37
C ILE A 292 -12.22 -29.48 -25.93
N VAL A 293 -12.48 -28.59 -24.97
CA VAL A 293 -12.59 -28.93 -23.54
C VAL A 293 -13.73 -29.92 -23.31
N GLN A 294 -14.89 -29.66 -23.90
CA GLN A 294 -16.06 -30.52 -23.75
C GLN A 294 -15.78 -31.94 -24.24
N ARG A 295 -15.22 -32.10 -25.44
CA ARG A 295 -14.87 -33.42 -25.98
C ARG A 295 -13.87 -34.15 -25.09
N PHE A 296 -12.89 -33.43 -24.56
CA PHE A 296 -11.89 -34.01 -23.66
C PHE A 296 -12.51 -34.49 -22.34
N GLU A 297 -13.38 -33.70 -21.73
CA GLU A 297 -14.09 -34.09 -20.50
C GLU A 297 -15.03 -35.29 -20.75
N GLU A 298 -15.72 -35.34 -21.89
CA GLU A 298 -16.55 -36.50 -22.28
C GLU A 298 -15.71 -37.78 -22.45
N GLN A 299 -14.51 -37.67 -23.05
CA GLN A 299 -13.58 -38.78 -23.19
C GLN A 299 -13.05 -39.25 -21.83
N LEU A 300 -12.66 -38.34 -20.94
CA LEU A 300 -12.23 -38.67 -19.58
C LEU A 300 -13.35 -39.37 -18.82
N ALA A 301 -14.58 -38.85 -18.85
CA ALA A 301 -15.73 -39.46 -18.20
C ALA A 301 -16.07 -40.85 -18.78
N ALA A 302 -15.81 -41.09 -20.06
CA ALA A 302 -15.96 -42.42 -20.66
C ALA A 302 -14.88 -43.40 -20.16
N VAL A 303 -13.64 -42.96 -20.04
CA VAL A 303 -12.53 -43.77 -19.49
C VAL A 303 -12.78 -44.10 -18.02
N GLU A 304 -13.19 -43.12 -17.22
CA GLU A 304 -13.51 -43.33 -15.80
C GLU A 304 -14.70 -44.29 -15.60
N ARG A 305 -15.70 -44.27 -16.50
CA ARG A 305 -16.80 -45.24 -16.47
C ARG A 305 -16.32 -46.65 -16.79
N LYS A 306 -15.50 -46.82 -17.83
CA LYS A 306 -14.90 -48.12 -18.19
C LYS A 306 -14.00 -48.67 -17.09
N ALA A 307 -13.25 -47.81 -16.41
CA ALA A 307 -12.40 -48.21 -15.28
C ALA A 307 -13.20 -48.64 -14.04
N LYS A 308 -14.50 -48.31 -13.96
CA LYS A 308 -15.41 -48.70 -12.87
C LYS A 308 -16.30 -49.89 -13.22
N GLU A 309 -16.17 -50.47 -14.42
CA GLU A 309 -16.87 -51.71 -14.77
C GLU A 309 -16.24 -52.88 -13.98
N PRO A 310 -17.03 -53.75 -13.34
CA PRO A 310 -16.51 -54.87 -12.58
C PRO A 310 -15.77 -55.82 -13.53
N ILE A 311 -14.52 -56.14 -13.18
CA ILE A 311 -13.74 -57.18 -13.85
C ILE A 311 -14.53 -58.48 -13.70
N VAL A 312 -14.97 -59.05 -14.83
CA VAL A 312 -15.62 -60.37 -14.84
C VAL A 312 -14.60 -61.38 -14.32
N GLU A 313 -14.87 -61.95 -13.13
CA GLU A 313 -14.10 -63.06 -12.58
C GLU A 313 -14.08 -64.21 -13.60
N LEU A 314 -12.89 -64.54 -14.11
CA LEU A 314 -12.64 -65.82 -14.75
C LEU A 314 -12.70 -66.92 -13.68
N PRO A 315 -13.22 -68.12 -14.00
CA PRO A 315 -13.43 -69.15 -12.99
C PRO A 315 -12.10 -69.63 -12.43
N SER A 316 -12.06 -69.64 -11.10
CA SER A 316 -11.06 -70.19 -10.20
C SER A 316 -10.26 -71.37 -10.75
N SER A 317 -8.94 -71.22 -10.80
CA SER A 317 -8.03 -72.35 -10.58
C SER A 317 -7.28 -72.09 -9.29
N ASP A 318 -7.48 -73.01 -8.34
CA ASP A 318 -6.91 -73.02 -7.00
C ASP A 318 -5.41 -72.73 -6.99
N ASN A 319 -4.99 -71.83 -6.09
CA ASN A 319 -3.80 -71.88 -5.26
C ASN A 319 -3.59 -70.50 -4.61
N GLU A 320 -4.40 -70.19 -3.60
CA GLU A 320 -4.02 -69.23 -2.56
C GLU A 320 -3.34 -70.01 -1.44
N GLU A 321 -2.03 -69.88 -1.30
CA GLU A 321 -1.33 -69.80 -0.02
C GLU A 321 0.16 -69.55 -0.29
N GLU A 322 0.80 -68.73 0.54
CA GLU A 322 2.19 -68.27 0.48
C GLU A 322 2.49 -67.09 -0.46
N ASP A 323 2.16 -65.86 -0.02
CA ASP A 323 3.14 -64.73 -0.07
C ASP A 323 2.66 -63.45 0.64
N SER A 324 1.46 -63.43 1.22
CA SER A 324 0.91 -62.26 1.94
C SER A 324 1.50 -62.01 3.35
N LYS A 325 2.71 -62.52 3.65
CA LYS A 325 3.31 -62.43 5.00
C LYS A 325 4.61 -61.62 5.11
N LEU A 326 4.97 -60.81 4.10
CA LEU A 326 6.25 -60.08 4.12
C LEU A 326 6.20 -58.56 3.89
N ILE A 327 5.04 -57.90 3.89
CA ILE A 327 4.97 -56.43 3.73
C ILE A 327 3.92 -55.79 4.66
N LYS A 328 3.93 -56.16 5.94
CA LYS A 328 3.14 -55.49 6.99
C LYS A 328 3.91 -55.20 8.28
N GLU A 329 5.25 -55.05 8.18
CA GLU A 329 6.08 -54.69 9.34
C GLU A 329 7.00 -53.46 9.13
N GLU A 330 6.83 -52.65 8.07
CA GLU A 330 7.71 -51.47 7.86
C GLU A 330 7.05 -50.08 7.81
N GLU A 331 5.74 -49.93 8.07
CA GLU A 331 5.08 -48.60 7.94
C GLU A 331 4.50 -47.98 9.23
N ASP A 332 4.67 -48.62 10.40
CA ASP A 332 4.20 -48.07 11.69
C ASP A 332 5.33 -47.58 12.61
N SER A 333 6.49 -47.19 12.06
CA SER A 333 7.60 -46.66 12.85
C SER A 333 8.31 -45.46 12.23
N ARG A 334 7.59 -44.38 11.86
CA ARG A 334 8.26 -43.09 11.60
C ARG A 334 7.39 -41.82 11.51
N ILE A 335 6.51 -41.55 12.48
CA ILE A 335 6.04 -40.17 12.72
C ILE A 335 5.90 -39.92 14.23
N GLU A 336 7.03 -39.81 14.91
CA GLU A 336 7.22 -38.95 16.08
C GLU A 336 8.68 -38.52 16.07
N GLU A 337 8.95 -37.31 15.57
CA GLU A 337 9.97 -36.37 16.09
C GLU A 337 10.20 -35.21 15.11
N GLN A 338 10.22 -33.99 15.69
CA GLN A 338 10.77 -32.74 15.15
C GLN A 338 9.89 -32.06 14.07
N GLU A 339 9.37 -30.84 14.24
CA GLU A 339 10.05 -29.64 14.73
C GLU A 339 9.10 -28.70 15.49
N THR A 340 9.36 -28.52 16.79
CA THR A 340 9.23 -27.21 17.44
C THR A 340 10.57 -26.51 17.33
N LYS A 341 10.71 -25.55 16.40
CA LYS A 341 11.77 -24.53 16.45
C LYS A 341 11.28 -23.24 15.80
N SER A 342 10.92 -22.31 16.68
CA SER A 342 11.28 -20.90 16.66
C SER A 342 11.69 -20.30 15.30
N CYS A 343 10.87 -19.39 14.80
CA CYS A 343 11.40 -18.11 14.34
C CYS A 343 10.51 -16.99 14.89
N SER A 344 10.85 -16.59 16.11
CA SER A 344 10.61 -15.24 16.60
C SER A 344 11.40 -14.29 15.69
N SER A 345 10.73 -13.67 14.71
CA SER A 345 11.29 -12.49 14.05
C SER A 345 10.84 -11.27 14.84
N MET A 346 11.63 -10.93 15.86
CA MET A 346 11.69 -9.59 16.43
C MET A 346 11.83 -8.61 15.26
N ILE A 347 10.82 -7.77 15.06
CA ILE A 347 10.97 -6.56 14.27
C ILE A 347 11.82 -5.63 15.14
N LEU A 348 13.10 -5.56 14.84
CA LEU A 348 14.01 -4.57 15.37
C LEU A 348 13.51 -3.20 14.90
N ILE A 349 13.13 -2.38 15.88
CA ILE A 349 12.84 -0.96 15.74
C ILE A 349 14.12 -0.28 15.22
N PRO A 350 14.10 0.38 14.05
CA PRO A 350 15.19 1.27 13.68
C PRO A 350 15.17 2.49 14.62
N ASP A 351 16.31 2.75 15.24
CA ASP A 351 16.60 4.01 15.93
C ASP A 351 16.29 5.20 15.01
N LEU A 352 15.22 5.92 15.31
CA LEU A 352 14.95 7.24 14.73
C LEU A 352 15.79 8.27 15.49
N LYS A 353 17.08 8.33 15.17
CA LYS A 353 17.89 9.55 15.36
C LYS A 353 18.00 10.26 14.02
N HIS A 354 16.98 11.07 13.74
CA HIS A 354 17.07 12.39 13.12
C HIS A 354 15.63 12.87 12.88
N GLU A 355 15.09 13.61 13.85
CA GLU A 355 13.97 14.49 13.61
C GLU A 355 14.42 15.53 12.57
N LYS A 356 13.81 15.50 11.38
CA LYS A 356 13.75 16.67 10.51
C LYS A 356 12.50 17.44 10.90
N SER A 357 12.69 18.71 11.26
CA SER A 357 11.62 19.68 11.39
C SER A 357 10.98 19.89 10.01
N SER A 358 9.78 19.37 9.84
CA SER A 358 8.85 19.83 8.82
C SER A 358 8.16 21.03 9.45
N GLU A 359 8.65 22.20 9.06
CA GLU A 359 8.04 23.48 9.40
C GLU A 359 6.92 23.79 8.41
N ASP A 360 6.02 24.69 8.78
CA ASP A 360 4.91 25.15 7.95
C ASP A 360 5.45 26.06 6.82
N VAL A 361 5.96 25.41 5.77
CA VAL A 361 6.66 26.06 4.67
C VAL A 361 5.76 26.16 3.44
N THR A 362 5.46 27.39 3.04
CA THR A 362 4.76 27.71 1.80
C THR A 362 5.75 27.78 0.64
N ILE A 363 5.42 27.10 -0.47
CA ILE A 363 6.26 27.04 -1.68
C ILE A 363 5.72 28.03 -2.71
N ALA A 364 6.57 28.94 -3.18
CA ALA A 364 6.30 29.79 -4.33
C ALA A 364 7.27 29.46 -5.46
N VAL A 365 6.73 29.27 -6.68
CA VAL A 365 7.55 29.02 -7.87
C VAL A 365 7.67 30.33 -8.66
N ASN A 366 8.90 30.74 -8.95
CA ASN A 366 9.16 31.90 -9.78
C ASN A 366 9.12 31.47 -11.26
N ALA A 367 8.07 31.86 -11.99
CA ALA A 367 7.88 31.48 -13.40
C ALA A 367 8.64 32.39 -14.38
N ASN A 368 9.49 33.31 -13.91
CA ASN A 368 10.22 34.26 -14.77
C ASN A 368 11.58 33.71 -15.22
N THR A 369 11.58 32.55 -15.88
CA THR A 369 12.75 32.10 -16.67
C THR A 369 12.38 32.26 -18.14
N GLU A 370 12.89 33.31 -18.78
CA GLU A 370 12.79 33.56 -20.23
C GLU A 370 13.67 32.60 -21.04
#